data_AF-A0A319B917-F1
#
_entry.id   AF-A0A319B917-F1
#
_cell.length_a   1.000
_cell.length_b   1.000
_cell.length_c   1.000
_cell.angle_alpha   90.00
_cell.angle_beta   90.00
_cell.angle_gamma   90.00
#
_symmetry.space_group_name_H-M   'P 1'
#
loop_
_entity.id
_entity.type
_entity.pdbx_description
1 polymer ?
#
loop_
_entity_poly.entity_id
_entity_poly.type
_entity_poly.pdbx_seq_one_letter_code
_entity_poly.pdbx_strand_id
1 'polypeptide(L)'
;MNQPDLREYREYCPPGVKRVIASGGSAWIGEVDETTVLKYPLAPGDTDVSRLDTERRLLEIVGHHEHVIKLKGCTDNGWLYLERAINGNLDDYYLRPAHPHPPPPLEQRLTWCREIAEAVAWVHSRGVIHCDIQPRNILLDGMLRAKLADFQGKHLSEDITVLLDGWSGEPCRFYCPRRDPFDADVQTDLFALGCTIYFIMMGHDMFPDIIDGEDMWFERVEQRLATQQFPEDTHACSDITRKCWHKQYESADELLLDLEVIREESFGANSG
;
A
#
# COMPACT_ATOMS: atom_id res chain seq x y z
N MET A 1 7.51 32.61 13.05
CA MET A 1 6.89 31.62 12.15
C MET A 1 7.93 31.28 11.10
N ASN A 2 8.64 30.16 11.26
CA ASN A 2 9.50 29.65 10.19
C ASN A 2 8.56 29.06 9.14
N GLN A 3 8.55 29.62 7.93
CA GLN A 3 8.04 28.88 6.79
C GLN A 3 8.82 27.55 6.72
N PRO A 4 8.16 26.40 6.54
CA PRO A 4 8.88 25.17 6.25
C PRO A 4 9.70 25.42 4.98
N ASP A 5 10.99 25.08 5.05
CA ASP A 5 11.93 25.21 3.95
C ASP A 5 11.47 24.24 2.85
N LEU A 6 10.65 24.73 1.91
CA LEU A 6 10.14 23.96 0.79
C LEU A 6 11.32 23.61 -0.12
N ARG A 7 11.90 22.44 0.10
CA ARG A 7 12.91 21.89 -0.81
C ARG A 7 12.23 21.48 -2.11
N GLU A 8 12.33 22.33 -3.13
CA GLU A 8 11.97 21.97 -4.49
C GLU A 8 13.02 21.02 -5.07
N TYR A 9 12.64 19.75 -5.25
CA TYR A 9 13.44 18.79 -5.99
C TYR A 9 13.13 18.91 -7.48
N ARG A 10 14.16 18.93 -8.32
CA ARG A 10 14.03 18.88 -9.77
C ARG A 10 14.21 17.45 -10.25
N GLU A 11 13.31 16.99 -11.10
CA GLU A 11 13.43 15.70 -11.77
C GLU A 11 14.78 15.57 -12.49
N TYR A 12 15.39 14.40 -12.36
CA TYR A 12 16.61 14.04 -13.08
C TYR A 12 16.60 12.55 -13.42
N CYS A 13 17.26 12.18 -14.52
CA CYS A 13 17.38 10.80 -14.96
C CYS A 13 18.85 10.35 -14.82
N PRO A 14 19.18 9.45 -13.88
CA PRO A 14 20.51 8.85 -13.84
C PRO A 14 20.76 7.95 -15.06
N PRO A 15 22.02 7.55 -15.33
CA PRO A 15 22.33 6.66 -16.44
C PRO A 15 21.49 5.37 -16.41
N GLY A 16 20.90 5.02 -17.55
CA GLY A 16 20.02 3.85 -17.69
C GLY A 16 18.54 4.10 -17.39
N VAL A 17 18.18 5.26 -16.81
CA VAL A 17 16.78 5.68 -16.66
C VAL A 17 16.33 6.44 -17.90
N LYS A 18 15.25 5.99 -18.54
CA LYS A 18 14.65 6.60 -19.73
C LYS A 18 13.84 7.86 -19.41
N ARG A 19 13.07 7.80 -18.32
CA ARG A 19 12.22 8.89 -17.81
C ARG A 19 11.80 8.61 -16.37
N VAL A 20 11.44 9.67 -15.64
CA VAL A 20 10.71 9.58 -14.38
C VAL A 20 9.26 9.19 -14.67
N ILE A 21 8.71 8.25 -13.92
CA ILE A 21 7.31 7.81 -14.06
C ILE A 21 6.48 8.04 -12.79
N ALA A 22 7.13 8.19 -11.63
CA ALA A 22 6.50 8.52 -10.37
C ALA A 22 7.53 9.10 -9.38
N SER A 23 7.03 9.65 -8.29
CA SER A 23 7.81 10.09 -7.14
C SER A 23 7.08 9.74 -5.86
N GLY A 24 7.82 9.24 -4.86
CA GLY A 24 7.35 9.18 -3.48
C GLY A 24 7.83 10.38 -2.67
N GLY A 25 7.57 10.38 -1.37
CA GLY A 25 8.08 11.41 -0.45
C GLY A 25 9.61 11.38 -0.24
N SER A 26 10.29 10.34 -0.72
CA SER A 26 11.70 10.07 -0.44
C SER A 26 12.54 9.68 -1.66
N ALA A 27 11.93 9.35 -2.79
CA ALA A 27 12.63 8.83 -3.96
C ALA A 27 11.87 9.10 -5.27
N TRP A 28 12.62 9.21 -6.36
CA TRP A 28 12.11 9.11 -7.73
C TRP A 28 11.99 7.65 -8.16
N ILE A 29 11.00 7.38 -9.02
CA ILE A 29 10.85 6.10 -9.72
C ILE A 29 11.09 6.34 -11.21
N GLY A 30 12.17 5.76 -11.72
CA GLY A 30 12.61 5.88 -13.11
C GLY A 30 12.37 4.61 -13.90
N GLU A 31 11.82 4.74 -15.11
CA GLU A 31 11.71 3.62 -16.04
C GLU A 31 13.08 3.23 -16.59
N VAL A 32 13.49 1.97 -16.39
CA VAL A 32 14.71 1.41 -16.99
C VAL A 32 14.35 0.66 -18.27
N ASP A 33 13.43 -0.30 -18.15
CA ASP A 33 12.92 -1.11 -19.27
C ASP A 33 11.44 -1.48 -19.03
N GLU A 34 10.87 -2.32 -19.89
CA GLU A 34 9.45 -2.70 -19.81
C GLU A 34 9.09 -3.42 -18.50
N THR A 35 10.07 -4.08 -17.88
CA THR A 35 9.92 -4.92 -16.70
C THR A 35 10.57 -4.35 -15.45
N THR A 36 11.38 -3.28 -15.55
CA THR A 36 12.24 -2.79 -14.47
C THR A 36 12.09 -1.28 -14.25
N VAL A 37 12.00 -0.89 -12.98
CA VAL A 37 12.16 0.50 -12.53
C VAL A 37 13.37 0.64 -11.63
N LEU A 38 13.91 1.85 -11.55
CA LEU A 38 14.93 2.24 -10.59
C LEU A 38 14.29 3.18 -9.55
N LYS A 39 14.41 2.86 -8.26
CA LYS A 39 14.07 3.75 -7.15
C LYS A 39 15.35 4.43 -6.65
N TYR A 40 15.40 5.76 -6.71
CA TYR A 40 16.63 6.53 -6.46
C TYR A 40 16.35 7.89 -5.76
N PRO A 41 17.34 8.51 -5.10
CA PRO A 41 17.15 9.69 -4.26
C PRO A 41 16.59 10.91 -5.00
N LEU A 42 15.88 11.78 -4.28
CA LEU A 42 15.26 12.98 -4.85
C LEU A 42 16.27 14.03 -5.34
N ALA A 43 17.46 14.09 -4.75
CA ALA A 43 18.53 15.01 -5.14
C ALA A 43 19.75 14.28 -5.73
N PRO A 44 20.33 14.80 -6.83
CA PRO A 44 21.60 14.28 -7.34
C PRO A 44 22.72 14.43 -6.31
N GLY A 45 23.49 13.36 -6.09
CA GLY A 45 24.59 13.35 -5.13
C GLY A 45 24.16 13.20 -3.67
N ASP A 46 22.86 13.01 -3.40
CA ASP A 46 22.43 12.52 -2.10
C ASP A 46 23.00 11.12 -1.87
N THR A 47 23.75 10.98 -0.79
CA THR A 47 24.42 9.74 -0.39
C THR A 47 23.70 9.08 0.77
N ASP A 48 22.69 9.72 1.35
CA ASP A 48 21.84 9.10 2.35
C ASP A 48 20.87 8.14 1.67
N VAL A 49 21.28 6.89 1.62
CA VAL A 49 20.48 5.78 1.10
C VAL A 49 19.89 4.94 2.22
N SER A 50 19.84 5.44 3.46
CA SER A 50 19.33 4.68 4.63
C SER A 50 17.92 4.13 4.42
N ARG A 51 17.03 4.95 3.82
CA ARG A 51 15.66 4.52 3.49
C ARG A 51 15.64 3.42 2.43
N LEU A 52 16.42 3.57 1.35
CA LEU A 52 16.50 2.57 0.29
C LEU A 52 17.17 1.27 0.77
N ASP A 53 18.20 1.36 1.61
CA ASP A 53 18.85 0.19 2.21
C ASP A 53 17.90 -0.56 3.14
N THR A 54 17.10 0.18 3.92
CA THR A 54 16.13 -0.44 4.81
C THR A 54 15.02 -1.12 4.03
N GLU A 55 14.46 -0.47 3.00
CA GLU A 55 13.48 -1.08 2.11
C GLU A 55 14.03 -2.32 1.41
N ARG A 56 15.29 -2.27 0.91
CA ARG A 56 15.99 -3.43 0.34
C ARG A 56 16.03 -4.59 1.31
N ARG A 57 16.44 -4.34 2.56
CA ARG A 57 16.53 -5.37 3.61
C ARG A 57 15.17 -5.95 3.96
N LEU A 58 14.12 -5.13 4.04
CA LEU A 58 12.75 -5.61 4.24
C LEU A 58 12.29 -6.51 3.09
N LEU A 59 12.50 -6.09 1.83
CA LEU A 59 12.19 -6.90 0.65
C LEU A 59 12.98 -8.21 0.60
N GLU A 60 14.24 -8.21 1.05
CA GLU A 60 15.07 -9.43 1.17
C GLU A 60 14.52 -10.40 2.23
N ILE A 61 14.07 -9.89 3.38
CA ILE A 61 13.44 -10.68 4.45
C ILE A 61 12.09 -11.26 3.97
N VAL A 62 11.26 -10.44 3.34
CA VAL A 62 9.96 -10.84 2.80
C VAL A 62 10.13 -11.90 1.71
N GLY A 63 11.16 -11.76 0.87
CA GLY A 63 11.44 -12.67 -0.21
C GLY A 63 10.40 -12.62 -1.34
N HIS A 64 10.39 -13.64 -2.18
CA HIS A 64 9.55 -13.66 -3.38
C HIS A 64 8.11 -14.13 -3.08
N HIS A 65 7.14 -13.35 -3.54
CA HIS A 65 5.72 -13.71 -3.62
C HIS A 65 5.10 -13.09 -4.89
N GLU A 66 4.08 -13.74 -5.47
CA GLU A 66 3.46 -13.29 -6.73
C GLU A 66 2.88 -11.86 -6.63
N HIS A 67 2.27 -11.56 -5.48
CA HIS A 67 1.59 -10.30 -5.18
C HIS A 67 2.42 -9.30 -4.37
N VAL A 68 3.75 -9.46 -4.33
CA VAL A 68 4.69 -8.50 -3.74
C VAL A 68 5.63 -7.99 -4.83
N ILE A 69 5.96 -6.70 -4.83
CA ILE A 69 6.89 -6.12 -5.80
C ILE A 69 8.27 -6.78 -5.69
N LYS A 70 8.79 -7.28 -6.79
CA LYS A 70 10.06 -8.01 -6.77
C LYS A 70 11.26 -7.06 -6.74
N LEU A 71 12.13 -7.23 -5.73
CA LEU A 71 13.49 -6.70 -5.75
C LEU A 71 14.33 -7.48 -6.78
N LYS A 72 14.86 -6.77 -7.79
CA LYS A 72 15.72 -7.34 -8.84
C LYS A 72 17.21 -7.17 -8.55
N GLY A 73 17.57 -6.28 -7.64
CA GLY A 73 18.94 -5.99 -7.24
C GLY A 73 19.10 -4.53 -6.83
N CYS A 74 20.34 -4.10 -6.65
CA CYS A 74 20.67 -2.71 -6.39
C CYS A 74 21.91 -2.26 -7.17
N THR A 75 22.08 -0.95 -7.30
CA THR A 75 23.31 -0.35 -7.83
C THR A 75 24.40 -0.32 -6.76
N ASP A 76 25.64 -0.03 -7.16
CA ASP A 76 26.77 0.20 -6.22
C ASP A 76 26.50 1.36 -5.25
N ASN A 77 25.62 2.29 -5.63
CA ASN A 77 25.19 3.42 -4.81
C ASN A 77 24.00 3.08 -3.91
N GLY A 78 23.53 1.84 -3.87
CA GLY A 78 22.38 1.42 -3.04
C GLY A 78 21.00 1.76 -3.60
N TRP A 79 20.88 2.14 -4.87
CA TRP A 79 19.59 2.40 -5.53
C TRP A 79 18.94 1.09 -5.94
N LEU A 80 17.60 1.00 -5.91
CA LEU A 80 16.92 -0.29 -6.03
C LEU A 80 16.40 -0.52 -7.45
N TYR A 81 16.76 -1.65 -8.04
CA TYR A 81 16.05 -2.17 -9.22
C TYR A 81 14.85 -2.98 -8.75
N LEU A 82 13.65 -2.53 -9.12
CA LEU A 82 12.39 -3.18 -8.76
C LEU A 82 11.67 -3.64 -10.03
N GLU A 83 10.80 -4.64 -9.88
CA GLU A 83 9.83 -4.99 -10.90
C GLU A 83 8.95 -3.79 -11.28
N ARG A 84 8.61 -3.70 -12.56
CA ARG A 84 7.73 -2.67 -13.10
C ARG A 84 6.32 -3.21 -13.27
N ALA A 85 5.41 -2.67 -12.48
CA ALA A 85 3.98 -2.82 -12.67
C ALA A 85 3.48 -1.72 -13.63
N ILE A 86 3.25 -2.10 -14.89
CA ILE A 86 3.09 -1.15 -16.00
C ILE A 86 1.80 -0.32 -15.94
N ASN A 87 0.77 -0.79 -15.24
CA ASN A 87 -0.53 -0.14 -15.15
C ASN A 87 -0.64 0.83 -13.96
N GLY A 88 0.48 1.15 -13.29
CA GLY A 88 0.51 2.13 -12.20
C GLY A 88 -0.09 1.58 -10.91
N ASN A 89 -0.63 2.47 -10.07
CA ASN A 89 -1.22 2.13 -8.77
C ASN A 89 -2.76 2.22 -8.81
N LEU A 90 -3.43 1.63 -7.82
CA LEU A 90 -4.90 1.65 -7.72
C LEU A 90 -5.47 3.06 -7.53
N ASP A 91 -4.78 3.94 -6.81
CA ASP A 91 -5.21 5.33 -6.60
C ASP A 91 -5.38 6.06 -7.95
N ASP A 92 -4.33 6.02 -8.78
CA ASP A 92 -4.33 6.58 -10.13
C ASP A 92 -5.33 5.86 -11.05
N TYR A 93 -5.51 4.55 -10.91
CA TYR A 93 -6.45 3.77 -11.71
C TYR A 93 -7.91 4.24 -11.52
N TYR A 94 -8.31 4.52 -10.28
CA TYR A 94 -9.67 4.96 -9.97
C TYR A 94 -9.87 6.48 -10.10
N LEU A 95 -8.89 7.27 -9.65
CA LEU A 95 -9.10 8.70 -9.41
C LEU A 95 -8.57 9.60 -10.53
N ARG A 96 -7.71 9.14 -11.46
CA ARG A 96 -7.19 10.05 -12.50
C ARG A 96 -8.27 10.44 -13.52
N PRO A 97 -8.56 11.75 -13.67
CA PRO A 97 -9.56 12.24 -14.63
C PRO A 97 -9.12 12.08 -16.11
N ALA A 98 -7.82 11.95 -16.37
CA ALA A 98 -7.27 11.98 -17.72
C ALA A 98 -7.63 10.73 -18.55
N HIS A 99 -7.88 9.60 -17.87
CA HIS A 99 -8.26 8.33 -18.49
C HIS A 99 -9.24 7.59 -17.55
N PRO A 100 -10.55 7.93 -17.56
CA PRO A 100 -11.51 7.21 -16.75
C PRO A 100 -11.61 5.78 -17.27
N HIS A 101 -10.91 4.85 -16.62
CA HIS A 101 -11.25 3.45 -16.76
C HIS A 101 -12.70 3.30 -16.27
N PRO A 102 -13.56 2.56 -17.00
CA PRO A 102 -14.85 2.19 -16.41
C PRO A 102 -14.57 1.51 -15.07
N PRO A 103 -15.39 1.75 -14.04
CA PRO A 103 -15.21 1.10 -12.76
C PRO A 103 -15.06 -0.41 -12.96
N PRO A 104 -14.02 -1.06 -12.41
CA PRO A 104 -13.76 -2.47 -12.66
C PRO A 104 -14.98 -3.34 -12.33
N PRO A 105 -15.20 -4.45 -13.07
CA PRO A 105 -16.20 -5.43 -12.70
C PRO A 105 -15.97 -5.95 -11.27
N LEU A 106 -17.04 -6.36 -10.59
CA LEU A 106 -16.96 -6.88 -9.22
C LEU A 106 -15.96 -8.04 -9.10
N GLU A 107 -15.89 -8.92 -10.10
CA GLU A 107 -14.94 -10.03 -10.15
C GLU A 107 -13.47 -9.57 -10.07
N GLN A 108 -13.13 -8.49 -10.79
CA GLN A 108 -11.78 -7.91 -10.76
C GLN A 108 -11.49 -7.26 -9.41
N ARG A 109 -12.48 -6.59 -8.80
CA ARG A 109 -12.34 -5.99 -7.46
C ARG A 109 -12.09 -7.06 -6.40
N LEU A 110 -12.89 -8.13 -6.39
CA LEU A 110 -12.71 -9.26 -5.49
C LEU A 110 -11.38 -9.96 -5.72
N THR A 111 -10.93 -10.06 -6.98
CA THR A 111 -9.61 -10.57 -7.32
C THR A 111 -8.52 -9.71 -6.67
N TRP A 112 -8.53 -8.39 -6.85
CA TRP A 112 -7.55 -7.52 -6.21
C TRP A 112 -7.58 -7.62 -4.69
N CYS A 113 -8.76 -7.65 -4.06
CA CYS A 113 -8.87 -7.83 -2.61
C CYS A 113 -8.19 -9.11 -2.13
N ARG A 114 -8.39 -10.23 -2.85
CA ARG A 114 -7.75 -11.52 -2.54
C ARG A 114 -6.24 -11.45 -2.68
N GLU A 115 -5.74 -10.94 -3.81
CA GLU A 115 -4.30 -10.86 -4.09
C GLU A 115 -3.54 -10.00 -3.07
N ILE A 116 -4.14 -8.88 -2.65
CA ILE A 116 -3.54 -8.00 -1.65
C ILE A 116 -3.56 -8.68 -0.28
N ALA A 117 -4.65 -9.38 0.07
CA ALA A 117 -4.72 -10.13 1.32
C ALA A 117 -3.70 -11.30 1.35
N GLU A 118 -3.49 -12.01 0.23
CA GLU A 118 -2.43 -13.01 0.07
C GLU A 118 -1.03 -12.39 0.25
N ALA A 119 -0.79 -11.21 -0.32
CA ALA A 119 0.46 -10.48 -0.12
C ALA A 119 0.69 -10.10 1.35
N VAL A 120 -0.34 -9.61 2.04
CA VAL A 120 -0.26 -9.22 3.45
C VAL A 120 -0.03 -10.46 4.33
N ALA A 121 -0.75 -11.55 4.11
CA ALA A 121 -0.52 -12.83 4.81
C ALA A 121 0.93 -13.31 4.63
N TRP A 122 1.45 -13.23 3.41
CA TRP A 122 2.85 -13.55 3.14
C TRP A 122 3.82 -12.66 3.90
N VAL A 123 3.65 -11.34 3.85
CA VAL A 123 4.51 -10.36 4.53
C VAL A 123 4.51 -10.60 6.05
N HIS A 124 3.34 -10.81 6.65
CA HIS A 124 3.18 -11.09 8.08
C HIS A 124 3.83 -12.42 8.47
N SER A 125 3.75 -13.46 7.63
CA SER A 125 4.41 -14.75 7.87
C SER A 125 5.95 -14.66 7.95
N ARG A 126 6.51 -13.53 7.47
CA ARG A 126 7.95 -13.21 7.51
C ARG A 126 8.32 -12.31 8.67
N GLY A 127 7.40 -12.06 9.61
CA GLY A 127 7.62 -11.16 10.75
C GLY A 127 7.69 -9.69 10.36
N VAL A 128 7.26 -9.33 9.15
CA VAL A 128 7.25 -7.93 8.69
C VAL A 128 5.84 -7.36 8.82
N ILE A 129 5.73 -6.18 9.40
CA ILE A 129 4.53 -5.33 9.37
C ILE A 129 4.79 -4.26 8.31
N HIS A 130 3.89 -4.08 7.35
CA HIS A 130 4.07 -3.20 6.21
C HIS A 130 3.92 -1.72 6.57
N CYS A 131 2.98 -1.38 7.45
CA CYS A 131 2.65 -0.03 7.96
C CYS A 131 2.21 1.01 6.92
N ASP A 132 2.29 0.73 5.62
CA ASP A 132 1.89 1.69 4.57
C ASP A 132 0.96 1.05 3.52
N ILE A 133 -0.03 0.26 3.96
CA ILE A 133 -1.01 -0.38 3.08
C ILE A 133 -2.07 0.66 2.67
N GLN A 134 -2.06 1.05 1.40
CA GLN A 134 -2.98 2.01 0.80
C GLN A 134 -3.03 1.84 -0.73
N PRO A 135 -4.08 2.33 -1.43
CA PRO A 135 -4.22 2.20 -2.89
C PRO A 135 -3.02 2.70 -3.70
N ARG A 136 -2.30 3.73 -3.22
CA ARG A 136 -1.07 4.25 -3.85
C ARG A 136 0.06 3.22 -3.92
N ASN A 137 0.09 2.30 -2.96
CA ASN A 137 1.12 1.28 -2.80
C ASN A 137 0.68 -0.10 -3.30
N ILE A 138 -0.52 -0.19 -3.90
CA ILE A 138 -0.96 -1.37 -4.64
C ILE A 138 -0.78 -1.10 -6.13
N LEU A 139 0.25 -1.71 -6.72
CA LEU A 139 0.55 -1.58 -8.13
C LEU A 139 -0.15 -2.65 -8.96
N LEU A 140 -0.39 -2.36 -10.24
CA LEU A 140 -1.02 -3.26 -11.21
C LEU A 140 -0.03 -3.67 -12.30
N ASP A 141 0.21 -4.97 -12.41
CA ASP A 141 1.08 -5.53 -13.45
C ASP A 141 0.41 -5.51 -14.84
N GLY A 142 1.10 -6.06 -15.86
CA GLY A 142 0.60 -6.11 -17.23
C GLY A 142 -0.70 -6.91 -17.43
N MET A 143 -1.05 -7.79 -16.49
CA MET A 143 -2.29 -8.57 -16.47
C MET A 143 -3.33 -8.00 -15.50
N LEU A 144 -3.12 -6.78 -15.00
CA LEU A 144 -3.94 -6.14 -13.97
C LEU A 144 -4.02 -6.98 -12.68
N ARG A 145 -2.96 -7.72 -12.34
CA ARG A 145 -2.81 -8.40 -11.04
C ARG A 145 -2.20 -7.42 -10.03
N ALA A 146 -2.67 -7.45 -8.80
CA ALA A 146 -2.21 -6.57 -7.74
C ALA A 146 -0.83 -6.99 -7.20
N LYS A 147 0.01 -5.99 -6.91
CA LYS A 147 1.32 -6.14 -6.25
C LYS A 147 1.48 -5.10 -5.15
N LEU A 148 1.68 -5.55 -3.92
CA LEU A 148 2.03 -4.70 -2.78
C LEU A 148 3.47 -4.17 -2.94
N ALA A 149 3.65 -2.86 -2.79
CA ALA A 149 4.90 -2.15 -2.99
C ALA A 149 5.16 -1.12 -1.88
N ASP A 150 6.33 -0.49 -1.93
CA ASP A 150 6.80 0.56 -1.01
C ASP A 150 6.93 0.12 0.46
N PHE A 151 7.95 -0.70 0.71
CA PHE A 151 8.19 -1.29 2.04
C PHE A 151 8.88 -0.29 2.97
N GLN A 152 8.06 0.41 3.77
CA GLN A 152 8.48 1.36 4.80
C GLN A 152 8.11 0.90 6.22
N GLY A 153 7.79 -0.39 6.37
CA GLY A 153 7.33 -0.98 7.62
C GLY A 153 8.44 -1.40 8.58
N LYS A 154 8.20 -2.41 9.42
CA LYS A 154 9.18 -2.92 10.39
C LYS A 154 9.25 -4.43 10.41
N HIS A 155 10.44 -4.95 10.70
CA HIS A 155 10.66 -6.37 10.96
C HIS A 155 10.72 -6.61 12.46
N LEU A 156 9.91 -7.56 12.94
CA LEU A 156 9.76 -7.93 14.33
C LEU A 156 10.34 -9.33 14.55
N SER A 157 10.94 -9.56 15.71
CA SER A 157 11.23 -10.91 16.21
C SER A 157 9.98 -11.58 16.76
N GLU A 158 10.07 -12.88 17.08
CA GLU A 158 8.99 -13.65 17.71
C GLU A 158 8.53 -13.05 19.05
N ASP A 159 9.42 -12.36 19.78
CA ASP A 159 9.12 -11.65 21.03
C ASP A 159 8.70 -10.19 20.83
N ILE A 160 8.37 -9.80 19.58
CA ILE A 160 7.86 -8.46 19.20
C ILE A 160 8.93 -7.35 19.33
N THR A 161 10.21 -7.71 19.47
CA THR A 161 11.30 -6.72 19.42
C THR A 161 11.49 -6.22 17.99
N VAL A 162 11.63 -4.89 17.82
CA VAL A 162 11.92 -4.29 16.51
C VAL A 162 13.36 -4.59 16.11
N LEU A 163 13.52 -5.40 15.06
CA LEU A 163 14.82 -5.78 14.47
C LEU A 163 15.27 -4.82 13.37
N LEU A 164 14.30 -4.22 12.68
CA LEU A 164 14.51 -3.22 11.62
C LEU A 164 13.28 -2.32 11.57
N ASP A 165 13.47 -1.00 11.57
CA ASP A 165 12.41 -0.02 11.38
C ASP A 165 12.67 0.71 10.07
N GLY A 166 11.71 0.66 9.15
CA GLY A 166 11.68 1.28 7.82
C GLY A 166 11.11 2.68 7.77
N TRP A 167 11.11 3.37 8.92
CA TRP A 167 10.52 4.68 9.12
C TRP A 167 9.00 4.56 9.04
N SER A 168 8.49 3.55 9.78
CA SER A 168 7.10 3.16 9.76
C SER A 168 6.16 4.33 10.07
N GLY A 169 5.12 4.45 9.26
CA GLY A 169 4.07 5.44 9.44
C GLY A 169 2.91 5.16 8.48
N GLU A 170 1.70 5.08 9.03
CA GLU A 170 0.49 4.93 8.23
C GLU A 170 0.00 6.30 7.75
N PRO A 171 -0.53 6.40 6.52
CA PRO A 171 -1.22 7.61 6.09
C PRO A 171 -2.50 7.83 6.89
N CYS A 172 -2.89 9.10 7.06
CA CYS A 172 -3.98 9.53 7.95
C CYS A 172 -5.29 8.70 7.82
N ARG A 173 -5.72 8.40 6.59
CA ARG A 173 -6.97 7.65 6.32
C ARG A 173 -6.86 6.14 6.55
N PHE A 174 -5.64 5.63 6.62
CA PHE A 174 -5.34 4.20 6.78
C PHE A 174 -4.80 3.89 8.17
N TYR A 175 -4.58 4.91 8.99
CA TYR A 175 -4.08 4.79 10.35
C TYR A 175 -5.08 4.09 11.26
N CYS A 176 -4.63 3.03 11.92
CA CYS A 176 -5.39 2.34 12.95
C CYS A 176 -5.30 3.08 14.30
N PRO A 177 -6.41 3.59 14.86
CA PRO A 177 -6.40 4.26 16.17
C PRO A 177 -5.86 3.36 17.29
N ARG A 178 -4.91 3.90 18.06
CA ARG A 178 -4.22 3.22 19.16
C ARG A 178 -3.61 4.22 20.14
N ARG A 179 -3.19 3.73 21.31
CA ARG A 179 -2.64 4.54 22.40
C ARG A 179 -1.23 5.05 22.10
N ASP A 180 -0.36 4.14 21.65
CA ASP A 180 0.99 4.49 21.23
C ASP A 180 1.05 4.48 19.69
N PRO A 181 1.28 5.64 19.03
CA PRO A 181 1.33 5.70 17.57
C PRO A 181 2.51 4.92 16.96
N PHE A 182 3.50 4.49 17.74
CA PHE A 182 4.65 3.74 17.24
C PHE A 182 4.47 2.21 17.36
N ASP A 183 3.47 1.75 18.11
CA ASP A 183 3.13 0.33 18.31
C ASP A 183 2.31 -0.25 17.15
N ALA A 184 2.79 -0.08 15.90
CA ALA A 184 2.22 -0.78 14.75
C ALA A 184 2.40 -2.31 14.86
N ASP A 185 1.41 -3.08 14.45
CA ASP A 185 1.36 -4.53 14.54
C ASP A 185 0.51 -5.14 13.41
N VAL A 186 0.18 -6.43 13.51
CA VAL A 186 -0.70 -7.11 12.54
C VAL A 186 -2.05 -6.40 12.45
N GLN A 187 -2.63 -5.96 13.57
CA GLN A 187 -3.94 -5.31 13.57
C GLN A 187 -3.91 -3.96 12.86
N THR A 188 -2.79 -3.22 12.91
CA THR A 188 -2.67 -1.96 12.18
C THR A 188 -2.66 -2.17 10.67
N ASP A 189 -1.97 -3.21 10.18
CA ASP A 189 -2.00 -3.56 8.76
C ASP A 189 -3.38 -4.08 8.32
N LEU A 190 -4.04 -4.90 9.14
CA LEU A 190 -5.39 -5.40 8.83
C LEU A 190 -6.43 -4.28 8.78
N PHE A 191 -6.31 -3.27 9.64
CA PHE A 191 -7.14 -2.08 9.57
C PHE A 191 -6.96 -1.35 8.23
N ALA A 192 -5.70 -1.08 7.85
CA ALA A 192 -5.34 -0.41 6.61
C ALA A 192 -5.76 -1.22 5.36
N LEU A 193 -5.67 -2.56 5.44
CA LEU A 193 -6.20 -3.48 4.44
C LEU A 193 -7.73 -3.34 4.30
N GLY A 194 -8.46 -3.23 5.42
CA GLY A 194 -9.90 -2.95 5.41
C GLY A 194 -10.25 -1.64 4.70
N CYS A 195 -9.50 -0.55 4.96
CA CYS A 195 -9.65 0.72 4.26
C CYS A 195 -9.36 0.59 2.75
N THR A 196 -8.35 -0.20 2.38
CA THR A 196 -7.98 -0.44 0.98
C THR A 196 -9.04 -1.29 0.25
N ILE A 197 -9.60 -2.32 0.91
CA ILE A 197 -10.72 -3.12 0.38
C ILE A 197 -11.94 -2.23 0.16
N TYR A 198 -12.26 -1.35 1.12
CA TYR A 198 -13.34 -0.38 0.95
C TYR A 198 -13.12 0.51 -0.28
N PHE A 199 -11.92 1.06 -0.45
CA PHE A 199 -11.57 1.87 -1.61
C PHE A 199 -11.77 1.10 -2.92
N ILE A 200 -11.31 -0.15 -3.01
CA ILE A 200 -11.48 -0.99 -4.20
C ILE A 200 -12.97 -1.19 -4.50
N MET A 201 -13.78 -1.44 -3.47
CA MET A 201 -15.21 -1.71 -3.61
C MET A 201 -16.01 -0.47 -4.00
N MET A 202 -15.70 0.69 -3.45
CA MET A 202 -16.47 1.92 -3.63
C MET A 202 -15.91 2.81 -4.76
N GLY A 203 -14.62 2.73 -5.03
CA GLY A 203 -13.90 3.59 -5.97
C GLY A 203 -13.58 4.98 -5.43
N HIS A 204 -13.64 5.17 -4.11
CA HIS A 204 -13.27 6.40 -3.41
C HIS A 204 -12.84 6.10 -1.97
N ASP A 205 -12.20 7.06 -1.30
CA ASP A 205 -11.77 6.95 0.09
C ASP A 205 -12.92 6.79 1.09
N MET A 206 -12.60 6.28 2.29
CA MET A 206 -13.58 6.03 3.36
C MET A 206 -14.28 7.28 3.91
N PHE A 207 -13.80 8.48 3.64
CA PHE A 207 -14.50 9.72 4.01
C PHE A 207 -14.46 10.73 2.85
N PRO A 208 -15.31 10.54 1.81
CA PRO A 208 -15.26 11.37 0.60
C PRO A 208 -15.74 12.82 0.85
N ASP A 209 -16.41 13.08 1.97
CA ASP A 209 -16.85 14.41 2.42
C ASP A 209 -15.74 15.21 3.15
N ILE A 210 -14.58 14.59 3.35
CA ILE A 210 -13.37 15.27 3.85
C ILE A 210 -12.42 15.33 2.67
N ILE A 211 -12.03 16.53 2.24
CA ILE A 211 -11.11 16.71 1.11
C ILE A 211 -9.70 16.94 1.65
N ASP A 212 -8.73 16.17 1.14
CA ASP A 212 -7.34 16.29 1.56
C ASP A 212 -6.79 17.70 1.24
N GLY A 213 -6.15 18.31 2.23
CA GLY A 213 -5.59 19.65 2.13
C GLY A 213 -6.52 20.79 2.56
N GLU A 214 -7.80 20.53 2.84
CA GLU A 214 -8.71 21.54 3.42
C GLU A 214 -8.41 21.83 4.90
N ASP A 215 -8.84 22.98 5.41
CA ASP A 215 -8.68 23.30 6.83
C ASP A 215 -9.23 22.18 7.72
N MET A 216 -8.41 21.73 8.67
CA MET A 216 -8.73 20.67 9.64
C MET A 216 -9.04 19.29 9.03
N TRP A 217 -8.68 19.03 7.76
CA TRP A 217 -8.98 17.75 7.11
C TRP A 217 -8.41 16.56 7.89
N PHE A 218 -7.17 16.69 8.36
CA PHE A 218 -6.44 15.64 9.08
C PHE A 218 -7.14 15.31 10.40
N GLU A 219 -7.44 16.33 11.20
CA GLU A 219 -8.11 16.19 12.50
C GLU A 219 -9.53 15.65 12.35
N ARG A 220 -10.24 16.00 11.27
CA ARG A 220 -11.58 15.44 10.99
C ARG A 220 -11.52 13.94 10.70
N VAL A 221 -10.54 13.49 9.92
CA VAL A 221 -10.33 12.05 9.66
C VAL A 221 -9.96 11.34 10.97
N GLU A 222 -8.96 11.85 11.68
CA GLU A 222 -8.47 11.27 12.93
C GLU A 222 -9.60 11.16 13.98
N GLN A 223 -10.43 12.20 14.12
CA GLN A 223 -11.58 12.20 15.00
C GLN A 223 -12.60 11.11 14.66
N ARG A 224 -12.92 10.91 13.37
CA ARG A 224 -13.86 9.86 12.95
C ARG A 224 -13.33 8.47 13.25
N LEU A 225 -12.07 8.22 12.91
CA LEU A 225 -11.43 6.93 13.19
C LEU A 225 -11.39 6.67 14.70
N ALA A 226 -10.97 7.65 15.50
CA ALA A 226 -10.90 7.55 16.96
C ALA A 226 -12.27 7.32 17.62
N THR A 227 -13.34 7.86 17.05
CA THR A 227 -14.72 7.68 17.53
C THR A 227 -15.45 6.52 16.85
N GLN A 228 -14.75 5.71 16.04
CA GLN A 228 -15.28 4.57 15.29
C GLN A 228 -16.48 4.93 14.39
N GLN A 229 -16.48 6.15 13.84
CA GLN A 229 -17.46 6.60 12.85
C GLN A 229 -17.04 6.13 11.46
N PHE A 230 -17.19 4.83 11.21
CA PHE A 230 -16.87 4.21 9.92
C PHE A 230 -18.01 4.37 8.89
N PRO A 231 -17.74 4.24 7.59
CA PRO A 231 -18.78 4.25 6.56
C PRO A 231 -19.84 3.17 6.74
N GLU A 232 -21.06 3.50 6.36
CA GLU A 232 -22.21 2.58 6.39
C GLU A 232 -22.63 2.08 4.99
N ASP A 233 -21.89 2.47 3.95
CA ASP A 233 -22.14 2.07 2.57
C ASP A 233 -22.15 0.54 2.40
N THR A 234 -23.13 0.04 1.65
CA THR A 234 -23.27 -1.40 1.38
C THR A 234 -22.53 -1.78 0.09
N HIS A 235 -21.64 -2.77 0.20
CA HIS A 235 -20.87 -3.35 -0.90
C HIS A 235 -20.60 -4.84 -0.64
N ALA A 236 -20.07 -5.56 -1.63
CA ALA A 236 -19.90 -7.01 -1.53
C ALA A 236 -19.06 -7.45 -0.30
N CYS A 237 -18.05 -6.66 0.07
CA CYS A 237 -17.18 -6.95 1.23
C CYS A 237 -17.52 -6.18 2.52
N SER A 238 -18.75 -5.70 2.72
CA SER A 238 -19.08 -4.84 3.88
C SER A 238 -18.79 -5.48 5.24
N ASP A 239 -19.03 -6.78 5.39
CA ASP A 239 -18.74 -7.47 6.65
C ASP A 239 -17.24 -7.61 6.89
N ILE A 240 -16.44 -7.79 5.82
CA ILE A 240 -14.98 -7.87 5.91
C ILE A 240 -14.39 -6.52 6.34
N THR A 241 -14.80 -5.42 5.69
CA THR A 241 -14.28 -4.09 6.03
C THR A 241 -14.64 -3.73 7.47
N ARG A 242 -15.88 -4.02 7.90
CA ARG A 242 -16.31 -3.84 9.30
C ARG A 242 -15.47 -4.67 10.28
N LYS A 243 -15.24 -5.96 9.99
CA LYS A 243 -14.39 -6.83 10.82
C LYS A 243 -12.97 -6.27 10.95
N CYS A 244 -12.37 -5.76 9.86
CA CYS A 244 -11.07 -5.12 9.88
C CYS A 244 -11.06 -3.89 10.82
N TRP A 245 -12.01 -2.98 10.64
CA TRP A 245 -12.06 -1.72 11.40
C TRP A 245 -12.32 -1.93 12.89
N HIS A 246 -13.03 -3.01 13.25
CA HIS A 246 -13.26 -3.41 14.63
C HIS A 246 -12.25 -4.44 15.17
N LYS A 247 -11.16 -4.72 14.43
CA LYS A 247 -10.07 -5.62 14.85
C LYS A 247 -10.56 -7.03 15.19
N GLN A 248 -11.43 -7.58 14.34
CA GLN A 248 -12.07 -8.89 14.53
C GLN A 248 -11.39 -10.02 13.74
N TYR A 249 -10.35 -9.71 12.96
CA TYR A 249 -9.44 -10.68 12.39
C TYR A 249 -8.14 -10.69 13.18
N GLU A 250 -7.57 -11.86 13.37
CA GLU A 250 -6.23 -12.04 13.96
C GLU A 250 -5.14 -12.18 12.87
N SER A 251 -5.53 -12.46 11.63
CA SER A 251 -4.62 -12.62 10.50
C SER A 251 -5.29 -12.30 9.16
N ALA A 252 -4.47 -12.04 8.13
CA ALA A 252 -4.96 -11.90 6.77
C ALA A 252 -5.48 -13.23 6.19
N ASP A 253 -5.02 -14.38 6.70
CA ASP A 253 -5.54 -15.70 6.33
C ASP A 253 -7.02 -15.87 6.71
N GLU A 254 -7.44 -15.39 7.87
CA GLU A 254 -8.87 -15.41 8.27
C GLU A 254 -9.72 -14.54 7.34
N LEU A 255 -9.19 -13.38 6.95
CA LEU A 255 -9.86 -12.48 6.00
C LEU A 255 -9.99 -13.14 4.61
N LEU A 256 -8.97 -13.88 4.16
CA LEU A 256 -8.99 -14.62 2.89
C LEU A 256 -10.11 -15.66 2.84
N LEU A 257 -10.38 -16.35 3.94
CA LEU A 257 -11.49 -17.31 4.01
C LEU A 257 -12.84 -16.64 3.75
N ASP A 258 -13.07 -15.47 4.35
CA ASP A 258 -14.31 -14.72 4.11
C ASP A 258 -14.39 -14.15 2.69
N LEU A 259 -13.27 -13.76 2.08
CA LEU A 259 -13.24 -13.33 0.67
C LEU A 259 -13.60 -14.47 -0.30
N GLU A 260 -13.14 -15.69 -0.03
CA GLU A 260 -13.47 -16.88 -0.83
C GLU A 260 -14.97 -17.16 -0.79
N VAL A 261 -15.60 -17.09 0.40
CA VAL A 261 -17.05 -17.26 0.55
C VAL A 261 -17.81 -16.24 -0.29
N ILE A 262 -17.46 -14.95 -0.21
CA ILE A 262 -18.12 -13.90 -1.01
C ILE A 262 -17.97 -14.17 -2.51
N ARG A 263 -16.80 -14.64 -2.94
CA ARG A 263 -16.53 -14.95 -4.35
C ARG A 263 -17.37 -16.13 -4.83
N GLU A 264 -17.49 -17.18 -4.03
CA GLU A 264 -18.35 -18.34 -4.31
C GLU A 264 -19.84 -17.96 -4.36
N GLU A 265 -20.31 -17.12 -3.44
CA GLU A 265 -21.69 -16.61 -3.46
C GLU A 265 -21.97 -15.73 -4.68
N SER A 266 -20.97 -14.94 -5.11
CA SER A 266 -21.10 -14.02 -6.25
C SER A 266 -21.05 -14.72 -7.61
N PHE A 267 -20.27 -15.81 -7.74
CA PHE A 267 -19.96 -16.43 -9.05
C PHE A 267 -20.04 -17.96 -9.11
N GLY A 268 -20.16 -18.66 -7.98
CA GLY A 268 -20.13 -20.13 -7.89
C GLY A 268 -21.39 -20.84 -8.40
N ALA A 269 -22.52 -20.13 -8.54
CA ALA A 269 -23.81 -20.74 -8.90
C ALA A 269 -23.98 -21.16 -10.38
N ASN A 270 -22.95 -21.04 -11.23
CA ASN A 270 -23.04 -21.37 -12.67
C ASN A 270 -22.31 -22.67 -13.09
N SER A 271 -22.08 -23.60 -12.16
CA SER A 271 -21.42 -24.89 -12.44
C SER A 271 -22.28 -26.11 -12.07
N GLY A 272 -23.58 -26.05 -12.39
CA GLY A 272 -24.53 -27.16 -12.31
C GLY A 272 -24.92 -27.71 -13.68
#